data_AF-A0AAW2RMV6-F1
#
_entry.id   AF-A0AAW2RMV6-F1
#
_cell.length_a   1.000
_cell.length_b   1.000
_cell.length_c   1.000
_cell.angle_alpha   90.00
_cell.angle_beta   90.00
_cell.angle_gamma   90.00
#
_symmetry.space_group_name_H-M   'P 1'
#
loop_
_entity.id
_entity.type
_entity.pdbx_description
1 polymer ?
#
loop_
_entity_poly.entity_id
_entity_poly.type
_entity_poly.pdbx_seq_one_letter_code
_entity_poly.pdbx_strand_id
1 'polypeptide(L)'
;MTTSPGEKDMSNDQNLMDDSVQEESLVSLLEDSGKYFLSAAFAKQGAISMIKLIRKVKMSSPHATAMTRVLSTRFMDIMTHPMARDVILQYLILFPRQPNETKWDVDHYCIALIGGDQRVRLLNQIADVSDFLSYYPYGNYVVQNLLGLKNEDVTKKITSRLQNEIMGLVKRRGGCLMVEKCMEASDDEIIIVAMEILDSGRAALRLAGNQFGNYVIEAVLKKTKERGFNSLYNAIVRRLEVGRGGNAWRNKINSRCIHI
;
A
#
# COMPACT_ATOMS: atom_id res chain seq x y z
N MET A 1 21.61 6.65 70.12
CA MET A 1 21.22 7.20 68.81
C MET A 1 20.61 6.07 68.00
N THR A 2 19.29 6.01 67.96
CA THR A 2 18.51 5.01 67.21
C THR A 2 17.62 5.78 66.24
N THR A 3 17.91 5.69 64.94
CA THR A 3 17.03 6.20 63.88
C THR A 3 16.68 5.03 62.97
N SER A 4 15.38 4.74 62.92
CA SER A 4 14.73 3.73 62.09
C SER A 4 14.76 4.13 60.60
N PRO A 5 15.01 3.22 59.66
CA PRO A 5 14.76 3.44 58.24
C PRO A 5 13.37 2.90 57.87
N GLY A 6 12.39 3.78 57.66
CA GLY A 6 11.05 3.38 57.25
C GLY A 6 10.12 4.53 56.95
N GLU A 7 10.54 5.49 56.11
CA GLU A 7 9.68 6.60 55.69
C GLU A 7 10.15 7.23 54.36
N LYS A 8 10.48 6.39 53.37
CA LYS A 8 10.57 6.80 51.96
C LYS A 8 10.14 5.60 51.14
N ASP A 9 8.93 5.65 50.58
CA ASP A 9 8.54 5.00 49.32
C ASP A 9 7.01 5.00 49.05
N MET A 10 6.16 5.52 49.94
CA MET A 10 4.71 5.57 49.65
C MET A 10 4.27 6.73 48.72
N SER A 11 5.03 7.83 48.65
CA SER A 11 4.63 8.99 47.84
C SER A 11 4.95 8.85 46.34
N ASN A 12 5.94 8.03 45.99
CA ASN A 12 6.34 7.80 44.59
C ASN A 12 5.42 6.77 43.94
N ASP A 13 5.01 5.74 44.68
CA ASP A 13 4.05 4.72 44.22
C ASP A 13 2.62 5.28 44.06
N GLN A 14 2.21 6.23 44.91
CA GLN A 14 0.92 6.91 44.77
C GLN A 14 0.86 7.83 43.53
N ASN A 15 1.96 8.52 43.19
CA ASN A 15 2.03 9.33 41.95
C ASN A 15 2.03 8.45 40.69
N LEU A 16 2.72 7.30 40.72
CA LEU A 16 2.72 6.35 39.60
C LEU A 16 1.35 5.69 39.40
N MET A 17 0.64 5.38 40.49
CA MET A 17 -0.75 4.89 40.46
C MET A 17 -1.72 5.97 39.93
N ASP A 18 -1.61 7.23 40.35
CA ASP A 18 -2.49 8.31 39.87
C ASP A 18 -2.25 8.63 38.38
N ASP A 19 -1.00 8.65 37.92
CA ASP A 19 -0.66 8.82 36.51
C ASP A 19 -1.22 7.67 35.64
N SER A 20 -1.10 6.42 36.09
CA SER A 20 -1.64 5.26 35.34
C SER A 20 -3.17 5.23 35.29
N VAL A 21 -3.86 5.62 36.38
CA VAL A 21 -5.33 5.74 36.41
C VAL A 21 -5.82 6.88 35.50
N GLN A 22 -5.09 8.00 35.44
CA GLN A 22 -5.39 9.09 34.51
C GLN A 22 -5.15 8.67 33.04
N GLU A 23 -4.10 7.90 32.75
CA GLU A 23 -3.85 7.35 31.42
C GLU A 23 -4.96 6.37 30.97
N GLU A 24 -5.42 5.47 31.84
CA GLU A 24 -6.52 4.54 31.54
C GLU A 24 -7.86 5.28 31.33
N SER A 25 -8.11 6.33 32.11
CA SER A 25 -9.30 7.19 31.96
C SER A 25 -9.31 7.93 30.62
N LEU A 26 -8.16 8.42 30.15
CA LEU A 26 -8.04 9.07 28.84
C LEU A 26 -8.20 8.09 27.67
N VAL A 27 -7.70 6.86 27.80
CA VAL A 27 -7.90 5.79 26.81
C VAL A 27 -9.38 5.42 26.69
N SER A 28 -10.05 5.15 27.82
CA SER A 28 -11.48 4.84 27.83
C SER A 28 -12.32 6.00 27.27
N LEU A 29 -11.97 7.25 27.60
CA LEU A 29 -12.64 8.42 27.04
C LEU A 29 -12.46 8.53 25.52
N LEU A 30 -11.27 8.25 24.98
CA LEU A 30 -11.02 8.22 23.54
C LEU A 30 -11.81 7.12 22.83
N GLU A 31 -11.97 5.95 23.47
CA GLU A 31 -12.75 4.85 22.93
C GLU A 31 -14.26 5.15 22.97
N ASP A 32 -14.79 5.63 24.10
CA ASP A 32 -16.21 5.96 24.29
C ASP A 32 -16.64 7.19 23.48
N SER A 33 -15.73 8.15 23.32
CA SER A 33 -15.96 9.40 22.56
C SER A 33 -15.43 9.33 21.13
N GLY A 34 -15.06 8.14 20.63
CA GLY A 34 -14.42 7.97 19.32
C GLY A 34 -15.17 8.64 18.18
N LYS A 35 -16.51 8.68 18.23
CA LYS A 35 -17.36 9.40 17.26
C LYS A 35 -17.08 10.90 17.18
N TYR A 36 -16.85 11.57 18.31
CA TYR A 36 -16.57 13.00 18.36
C TYR A 36 -15.14 13.31 17.93
N PHE A 37 -14.21 12.42 18.31
CA PHE A 37 -12.83 12.47 17.84
C PHE A 37 -12.76 12.36 16.31
N LEU A 38 -13.55 11.46 15.75
CA LEU A 38 -13.71 11.32 14.30
C LEU A 38 -14.34 12.56 13.68
N SER A 39 -15.45 13.09 14.22
CA SER A 39 -16.07 14.34 13.74
C SER A 39 -15.09 15.52 13.72
N ALA A 40 -14.16 15.60 14.68
CA ALA A 40 -13.13 16.63 14.69
C ALA A 40 -12.18 16.51 13.48
N ALA A 41 -11.88 15.30 12.98
CA ALA A 41 -11.03 15.10 11.82
C ALA A 41 -11.62 15.72 10.54
N PHE A 42 -12.96 15.79 10.46
CA PHE A 42 -13.68 16.37 9.32
C PHE A 42 -13.82 17.89 9.40
N ALA A 43 -13.43 18.53 10.51
CA ALA A 43 -13.46 19.98 10.68
C ALA A 43 -12.05 20.57 10.57
N LYS A 44 -11.86 21.68 9.85
CA LYS A 44 -10.53 22.32 9.66
C LYS A 44 -9.77 22.54 10.98
N GLN A 45 -10.43 23.11 11.99
CA GLN A 45 -9.80 23.39 13.28
C GLN A 45 -9.62 22.13 14.14
N GLY A 46 -10.52 21.16 13.99
CA GLY A 46 -10.42 19.86 14.66
C GLY A 46 -9.23 19.06 14.12
N ALA A 47 -9.07 18.96 12.81
CA ALA A 47 -7.95 18.30 12.15
C ALA A 47 -6.59 18.86 12.59
N ILE A 48 -6.45 20.19 12.64
CA ILE A 48 -5.23 20.87 13.13
C ILE A 48 -4.94 20.48 14.59
N SER A 49 -5.96 20.46 15.44
CA SER A 49 -5.83 20.11 16.86
C SER A 49 -5.45 18.64 17.04
N MET A 50 -6.05 17.75 16.25
CA MET A 50 -5.71 16.32 16.25
C MET A 50 -4.27 16.09 15.80
N ILE A 51 -3.81 16.75 14.74
CA ILE A 51 -2.41 16.66 14.28
C ILE A 51 -1.43 17.09 15.38
N LYS A 52 -1.74 18.17 16.11
CA LYS A 52 -0.93 18.61 17.25
C LYS A 52 -0.91 17.57 18.37
N LEU A 53 -2.04 16.94 18.65
CA LEU A 53 -2.16 15.87 19.65
C LEU A 53 -1.34 14.64 19.23
N ILE A 54 -1.51 14.18 17.99
CA ILE A 54 -0.77 13.05 17.40
C ILE A 54 0.75 13.23 17.57
N ARG A 55 1.27 14.46 17.35
CA ARG A 55 2.69 14.78 17.53
C ARG A 55 3.19 14.70 18.98
N LYS A 56 2.30 14.77 19.96
CA LYS A 56 2.64 14.71 21.39
C LYS A 56 2.51 13.31 21.99
N VAL A 57 1.78 12.41 21.35
CA VAL A 57 1.54 11.05 21.85
C VAL A 57 2.78 10.18 21.59
N LYS A 58 3.22 9.42 22.60
CA LYS A 58 4.33 8.47 22.45
C LYS A 58 3.87 7.21 21.72
N MET A 59 4.71 6.67 20.83
CA MET A 59 4.38 5.52 19.98
C MET A 59 4.03 4.24 20.76
N SER A 60 4.72 3.99 21.88
CA SER A 60 4.49 2.82 22.74
C SER A 60 3.34 3.00 23.73
N SER A 61 2.59 4.10 23.66
CA SER A 61 1.55 4.40 24.66
C SER A 61 0.22 3.69 24.36
N PRO A 62 -0.58 3.35 25.39
CA PRO A 62 -1.96 2.89 25.24
C PRO A 62 -2.82 3.83 24.39
N HIS A 63 -2.57 5.14 24.49
CA HIS A 63 -3.23 6.18 23.69
C HIS A 63 -3.01 6.02 22.19
N ALA A 64 -1.79 5.70 21.74
CA ALA A 64 -1.52 5.43 20.33
C ALA A 64 -2.33 4.23 19.83
N THR A 65 -2.47 3.19 20.67
CA THR A 65 -3.28 2.01 20.33
C THR A 65 -4.77 2.36 20.22
N ALA A 66 -5.30 3.14 21.18
CA ALA A 66 -6.69 3.61 21.15
C ALA A 66 -6.95 4.51 19.93
N MET A 67 -6.05 5.45 19.62
CA MET A 67 -6.15 6.32 18.44
C MET A 67 -6.09 5.52 17.13
N THR A 68 -5.24 4.49 17.06
CA THR A 68 -5.22 3.54 15.93
C THR A 68 -6.59 2.90 15.74
N ARG A 69 -7.21 2.43 16.83
CA ARG A 69 -8.53 1.79 16.80
C ARG A 69 -9.61 2.77 16.35
N VAL A 70 -9.62 3.98 16.90
CA VAL A 70 -10.61 5.00 16.52
C VAL A 70 -10.44 5.44 15.06
N LEU A 71 -9.23 5.78 14.63
CA LEU A 71 -8.95 6.27 13.27
C LEU A 71 -9.19 5.19 12.20
N SER A 72 -8.96 3.91 12.53
CA SER A 72 -9.21 2.79 11.61
C SER A 72 -10.71 2.57 11.34
N THR A 73 -11.61 2.86 12.29
CA THR A 73 -13.07 2.61 12.14
C THR A 73 -13.73 3.38 11.00
N ARG A 74 -13.21 4.57 10.66
CA ARG A 74 -13.71 5.44 9.57
C ARG A 74 -12.61 5.80 8.58
N PHE A 75 -11.61 4.94 8.46
CA PHE A 75 -10.40 5.18 7.70
C PHE A 75 -10.66 5.71 6.28
N MET A 76 -11.60 5.12 5.55
CA MET A 76 -11.92 5.55 4.17
C MET A 76 -12.56 6.93 4.11
N ASP A 77 -13.48 7.22 5.01
CA ASP A 77 -14.12 8.53 5.07
C ASP A 77 -13.06 9.60 5.40
N ILE A 78 -12.11 9.26 6.28
CA ILE A 78 -11.00 10.15 6.64
C ILE A 78 -10.06 10.37 5.44
N MET A 79 -9.60 9.29 4.79
CA MET A 79 -8.67 9.37 3.65
C MET A 79 -9.24 10.10 2.43
N THR A 80 -10.54 9.95 2.17
CA THR A 80 -11.22 10.58 1.03
C THR A 80 -11.62 12.03 1.30
N HIS A 81 -11.63 12.44 2.57
CA HIS A 81 -11.97 13.81 2.96
C HIS A 81 -10.74 14.74 2.95
N PRO A 82 -10.80 15.91 2.29
CA PRO A 82 -9.62 16.76 2.03
C PRO A 82 -8.88 17.23 3.28
N MET A 83 -9.58 17.42 4.41
CA MET A 83 -8.96 17.84 5.68
C MET A 83 -8.59 16.66 6.59
N ALA A 84 -9.41 15.61 6.56
CA ALA A 84 -9.27 14.50 7.49
C ALA A 84 -8.11 13.59 7.03
N ARG A 85 -7.85 13.55 5.72
CA ARG A 85 -6.70 12.89 5.10
C ARG A 85 -5.38 13.33 5.73
N ASP A 86 -5.22 14.61 6.02
CA ASP A 86 -3.96 15.11 6.60
C ASP A 86 -3.75 14.60 8.03
N VAL A 87 -4.84 14.36 8.79
CA VAL A 87 -4.78 13.77 10.13
C VAL A 87 -4.26 12.34 10.07
N ILE A 88 -4.84 11.53 9.19
CA ILE A 88 -4.46 10.12 9.07
C ILE A 88 -3.08 9.97 8.42
N LEU A 89 -2.74 10.74 7.39
CA LEU A 89 -1.38 10.73 6.83
C LEU A 89 -0.33 11.11 7.87
N GLN A 90 -0.59 12.16 8.66
CA GLN A 90 0.32 12.58 9.72
C GLN A 90 0.46 11.53 10.82
N TYR A 91 -0.64 10.85 11.17
CA TYR A 91 -0.62 9.73 12.11
C TYR A 91 0.30 8.62 11.63
N LEU A 92 0.16 8.21 10.38
CA LEU A 92 0.92 7.11 9.80
C LEU A 92 2.41 7.45 9.64
N ILE A 93 2.76 8.73 9.42
CA ILE A 93 4.16 9.20 9.39
C ILE A 93 4.83 9.07 10.76
N LEU A 94 4.11 9.37 11.84
CA LEU A 94 4.66 9.47 13.19
C LEU A 94 4.64 8.15 13.96
N PHE A 95 3.74 7.24 13.59
CA PHE A 95 3.58 5.95 14.24
C PHE A 95 3.82 4.78 13.27
N PRO A 96 4.96 4.71 12.55
CA PRO A 96 5.25 3.56 11.70
C PRO A 96 5.52 2.32 12.57
N ARG A 97 5.04 1.14 12.16
CA ARG A 97 5.41 -0.12 12.83
C ARG A 97 6.91 -0.41 12.63
N GLN A 98 7.61 -0.67 13.74
CA GLN A 98 8.98 -1.20 13.99
C GLN A 98 10.06 -1.20 12.86
N PRO A 99 11.36 -0.94 13.17
CA PRO A 99 12.43 -0.70 12.19
C PRO A 99 12.87 -1.88 11.33
N ASN A 100 12.33 -3.08 11.57
CA ASN A 100 12.92 -4.34 11.08
C ASN A 100 12.26 -4.87 9.81
N GLU A 101 11.25 -4.18 9.30
CA GLU A 101 10.66 -4.46 8.01
C GLU A 101 10.78 -3.20 7.15
N THR A 102 11.44 -3.35 6.02
CA THR A 102 11.68 -2.32 5.02
C THR A 102 10.45 -1.44 4.80
N LYS A 103 10.52 -0.19 5.31
CA LYS A 103 9.73 0.99 4.93
C LYS A 103 8.45 0.64 4.14
N TRP A 104 7.42 0.21 4.86
CA TRP A 104 6.09 0.07 4.29
C TRP A 104 5.60 1.47 3.88
N ASP A 105 5.30 1.67 2.60
CA ASP A 105 4.61 2.89 2.16
C ASP A 105 3.36 3.09 3.02
N VAL A 106 3.07 4.36 3.35
CA VAL A 106 2.01 4.80 4.27
C VAL A 106 0.68 4.07 4.04
N ASP A 107 0.37 3.77 2.78
CA ASP A 107 -0.81 3.02 2.33
C ASP A 107 -0.84 1.54 2.76
N HIS A 108 0.29 0.82 2.77
CA HIS A 108 0.36 -0.55 3.29
C HIS A 108 0.07 -0.60 4.78
N TYR A 109 0.54 0.41 5.52
CA TYR A 109 0.34 0.49 6.97
C TYR A 109 -1.14 0.67 7.32
N CYS A 110 -1.87 1.51 6.57
CA CYS A 110 -3.30 1.71 6.73
C CYS A 110 -4.13 0.42 6.63
N ILE A 111 -3.85 -0.38 5.61
CA ILE A 111 -4.59 -1.60 5.32
C ILE A 111 -4.25 -2.71 6.31
N ALA A 112 -3.06 -2.66 6.92
CA ALA A 112 -2.64 -3.56 7.99
C ALA A 112 -3.28 -3.23 9.35
N LEU A 113 -3.72 -1.98 9.57
CA LEU A 113 -4.33 -1.54 10.84
C LEU A 113 -5.82 -1.89 10.96
N ILE A 114 -6.50 -2.17 9.85
CA ILE A 114 -7.91 -2.58 9.84
C ILE A 114 -7.92 -4.11 9.94
N GLY A 115 -8.48 -4.68 11.01
CA GLY A 115 -8.61 -6.12 11.22
C GLY A 115 -10.02 -6.65 10.93
N GLY A 116 -10.17 -7.98 10.91
CA GLY A 116 -11.47 -8.67 10.84
C GLY A 116 -12.30 -8.37 9.57
N ASP A 117 -13.62 -8.53 9.68
CA ASP A 117 -14.58 -8.40 8.56
C ASP A 117 -14.56 -7.01 7.90
N GLN A 118 -14.17 -5.98 8.65
CA GLN A 118 -14.05 -4.63 8.10
C GLN A 118 -12.91 -4.54 7.09
N ARG A 119 -11.79 -5.23 7.35
CA ARG A 119 -10.67 -5.32 6.41
C ARG A 119 -11.08 -6.02 5.12
N VAL A 120 -11.75 -7.16 5.25
CA VAL A 120 -12.19 -7.96 4.11
C VAL A 120 -13.16 -7.15 3.24
N ARG A 121 -14.14 -6.46 3.84
CA ARG A 121 -15.07 -5.58 3.12
C ARG A 121 -14.35 -4.46 2.39
N LEU A 122 -13.41 -3.78 3.06
CA LEU A 122 -12.67 -2.68 2.47
C LEU A 122 -11.82 -3.14 1.27
N LEU A 123 -11.05 -4.20 1.46
CA LEU A 123 -10.21 -4.76 0.39
C LEU A 123 -11.05 -5.13 -0.83
N ASN A 124 -12.22 -5.72 -0.61
CA ASN A 124 -13.15 -6.05 -1.68
C ASN A 124 -13.70 -4.83 -2.39
N GLN A 125 -14.06 -3.77 -1.67
CA GLN A 125 -14.57 -2.51 -2.26
C GLN A 125 -13.51 -1.78 -3.08
N ILE A 126 -12.26 -1.76 -2.61
CA ILE A 126 -11.15 -1.17 -3.39
C ILE A 126 -10.88 -2.04 -4.63
N ALA A 127 -10.89 -3.36 -4.48
CA ALA A 127 -10.74 -4.28 -5.60
C ALA A 127 -11.89 -4.13 -6.62
N ASP A 128 -13.11 -3.76 -6.22
CA ASP A 128 -14.24 -3.51 -7.12
C ASP A 128 -14.05 -2.30 -8.05
N VAL A 129 -13.11 -1.40 -7.75
CA VAL A 129 -12.86 -0.19 -8.53
C VAL A 129 -11.40 -0.09 -8.99
N SER A 130 -10.67 -1.22 -8.97
CA SER A 130 -9.22 -1.23 -9.19
C SER A 130 -8.82 -0.80 -10.60
N ASP A 131 -9.59 -1.17 -11.63
CA ASP A 131 -9.45 -0.69 -13.02
C ASP A 131 -9.44 0.83 -13.09
N PHE A 132 -10.43 1.49 -12.48
CA PHE A 132 -10.50 2.94 -12.44
C PHE A 132 -9.31 3.53 -11.67
N LEU A 133 -9.07 3.05 -10.43
CA LEU A 133 -8.00 3.56 -9.56
C LEU A 133 -6.61 3.45 -10.18
N SER A 134 -6.37 2.43 -11.00
CA SER A 134 -5.07 2.15 -11.62
C SER A 134 -4.58 3.27 -12.55
N TYR A 135 -5.48 4.13 -13.04
CA TYR A 135 -5.13 5.27 -13.88
C TYR A 135 -4.84 6.56 -13.10
N TYR A 136 -5.18 6.62 -11.81
CA TYR A 136 -5.02 7.81 -10.97
C TYR A 136 -3.66 7.83 -10.27
N PRO A 137 -3.04 9.03 -10.09
CA PRO A 137 -1.71 9.15 -9.48
C PRO A 137 -1.57 8.51 -8.10
N TYR A 138 -2.59 8.58 -7.24
CA TYR A 138 -2.59 7.94 -5.93
C TYR A 138 -3.28 6.56 -5.93
N GLY A 139 -4.31 6.39 -6.76
CA GLY A 139 -5.04 5.12 -6.87
C GLY A 139 -4.16 3.96 -7.34
N ASN A 140 -3.17 4.23 -8.20
CA ASN A 140 -2.26 3.18 -8.65
C ASN A 140 -1.38 2.63 -7.52
N TYR A 141 -1.00 3.43 -6.53
CA TYR A 141 -0.22 2.97 -5.38
C TYR A 141 -1.10 2.08 -4.48
N VAL A 142 -2.35 2.48 -4.25
CA VAL A 142 -3.32 1.69 -3.49
C VAL A 142 -3.49 0.29 -4.10
N VAL A 143 -3.74 0.20 -5.41
CA VAL A 143 -3.91 -1.10 -6.08
C VAL A 143 -2.63 -1.94 -6.05
N GLN A 144 -1.46 -1.32 -6.26
CA GLN A 144 -0.16 -2.01 -6.13
C GLN A 144 0.09 -2.53 -4.71
N ASN A 145 -0.41 -1.84 -3.69
CA ASN A 145 -0.29 -2.27 -2.30
C ASN A 145 -1.25 -3.43 -2.02
N LEU A 146 -2.47 -3.40 -2.53
CA LEU A 146 -3.40 -4.54 -2.40
C LEU A 146 -2.83 -5.81 -3.04
N LEU A 147 -2.23 -5.71 -4.23
CA LEU A 147 -1.50 -6.82 -4.87
C LEU A 147 -0.31 -7.29 -4.01
N GLY A 148 0.37 -6.35 -3.32
CA GLY A 148 1.47 -6.64 -2.40
C GLY A 148 1.08 -7.42 -1.15
N LEU A 149 -0.19 -7.36 -0.73
CA LEU A 149 -0.69 -8.13 0.42
C LEU A 149 -0.74 -9.63 0.15
N LYS A 150 -0.69 -10.06 -1.12
CA LYS A 150 -0.80 -11.47 -1.55
C LYS A 150 -2.04 -12.17 -0.98
N ASN A 151 -3.12 -11.41 -0.75
CA ASN A 151 -4.42 -11.99 -0.42
C ASN A 151 -5.01 -12.58 -1.71
N GLU A 152 -5.28 -13.88 -1.71
CA GLU A 152 -5.65 -14.62 -2.93
C GLU A 152 -6.93 -14.09 -3.58
N ASP A 153 -8.02 -13.92 -2.81
CA ASP A 153 -9.32 -13.47 -3.31
C ASP A 153 -9.24 -12.06 -3.89
N VAL A 154 -8.58 -11.15 -3.16
CA VAL A 154 -8.40 -9.75 -3.57
C VAL A 154 -7.51 -9.67 -4.82
N THR A 155 -6.43 -10.45 -4.86
CA THR A 155 -5.50 -10.48 -5.99
C THR A 155 -6.19 -11.01 -7.25
N LYS A 156 -6.95 -12.11 -7.14
CA LYS A 156 -7.75 -12.67 -8.23
C LYS A 156 -8.78 -11.66 -8.76
N LYS A 157 -9.44 -10.96 -7.85
CA LYS A 157 -10.43 -9.93 -8.22
C LYS A 157 -9.79 -8.75 -8.95
N ILE A 158 -8.65 -8.25 -8.46
CA ILE A 158 -7.92 -7.15 -9.10
C ILE A 158 -7.43 -7.57 -10.50
N THR A 159 -6.73 -8.70 -10.60
CA THR A 159 -6.17 -9.20 -11.87
C THR A 159 -7.27 -9.38 -12.93
N SER A 160 -8.40 -9.98 -12.57
CA SER A 160 -9.57 -10.10 -13.45
C SER A 160 -10.08 -8.75 -13.98
N ARG A 161 -10.13 -7.71 -13.13
CA ARG A 161 -10.53 -6.36 -13.57
C ARG A 161 -9.51 -5.68 -14.47
N LEU A 162 -8.22 -5.94 -14.24
CA LEU A 162 -7.13 -5.31 -14.99
C LEU A 162 -6.84 -5.99 -16.34
N GLN A 163 -7.41 -7.17 -16.61
CA GLN A 163 -7.14 -7.94 -17.82
C GLN A 163 -7.30 -7.11 -19.11
N ASN A 164 -8.39 -6.34 -19.22
CA ASN A 164 -8.64 -5.49 -20.40
C ASN A 164 -7.85 -4.16 -20.37
N GLU A 165 -7.19 -3.85 -19.26
CA GLU A 165 -6.48 -2.59 -19.03
C GLU A 165 -4.97 -2.72 -19.23
N ILE A 166 -4.44 -3.94 -19.37
CA ILE A 166 -3.00 -4.24 -19.47
C ILE A 166 -2.31 -3.30 -20.45
N MET A 167 -2.78 -3.24 -21.69
CA MET A 167 -2.13 -2.46 -22.75
C MET A 167 -2.18 -0.93 -22.53
N GLY A 168 -3.12 -0.45 -21.72
CA GLY A 168 -3.20 0.92 -21.25
C GLY A 168 -2.21 1.20 -20.10
N LEU A 169 -2.11 0.27 -19.15
CA LEU A 169 -1.29 0.39 -17.95
C LEU A 169 0.22 0.26 -18.21
N VAL A 170 0.63 -0.65 -19.10
CA VAL A 170 2.06 -0.91 -19.40
C VAL A 170 2.83 0.33 -19.90
N LYS A 171 2.13 1.36 -20.39
CA LYS A 171 2.73 2.62 -20.90
C LYS A 171 2.73 3.75 -19.88
N ARG A 172 2.32 3.51 -18.64
CA ARG A 172 2.14 4.53 -17.60
C ARG A 172 3.11 4.34 -16.44
N ARG A 173 3.45 5.46 -15.79
CA ARG A 173 4.14 5.47 -14.50
C ARG A 173 3.28 4.75 -13.47
N GLY A 174 3.86 3.82 -12.70
CA GLY A 174 3.15 2.96 -11.74
C GLY A 174 2.38 1.80 -12.39
N GLY A 175 1.77 2.01 -13.55
CA GLY A 175 1.06 0.97 -14.30
C GLY A 175 1.95 -0.19 -14.75
N CYS A 176 3.20 0.07 -15.17
CA CYS A 176 4.14 -1.01 -15.51
C CYS A 176 4.45 -1.93 -14.32
N LEU A 177 4.69 -1.35 -13.13
CA LEU A 177 4.93 -2.09 -11.90
C LEU A 177 3.68 -2.87 -11.45
N MET A 178 2.50 -2.31 -11.67
CA MET A 178 1.24 -3.02 -11.40
C MET A 178 1.08 -4.27 -12.28
N VAL A 179 1.37 -4.16 -13.58
CA VAL A 179 1.32 -5.31 -14.49
C VAL A 179 2.38 -6.36 -14.11
N GLU A 180 3.57 -5.93 -13.68
CA GLU A 180 4.59 -6.85 -13.13
C GLU A 180 4.07 -7.62 -11.91
N LYS A 181 3.41 -6.93 -10.97
CA LYS A 181 2.78 -7.56 -9.80
C LYS A 181 1.63 -8.49 -10.18
N CYS A 182 0.84 -8.18 -11.21
CA CYS A 182 -0.17 -9.10 -11.71
C CYS A 182 0.47 -10.42 -12.19
N MET A 183 1.57 -10.35 -12.94
CA MET A 183 2.33 -11.53 -13.35
C MET A 183 3.04 -12.28 -12.20
N GLU A 184 3.01 -11.78 -10.97
CA GLU A 184 3.44 -12.52 -9.77
C GLU A 184 2.30 -13.35 -9.16
N ALA A 185 1.04 -13.05 -9.49
CA ALA A 185 -0.12 -13.69 -8.91
C ALA A 185 -0.32 -15.13 -9.39
N SER A 186 -0.14 -15.39 -10.68
CA SER A 186 -0.30 -16.73 -11.26
C SER A 186 0.43 -16.87 -12.60
N ASP A 187 0.55 -18.11 -13.06
CA ASP A 187 1.06 -18.42 -14.39
C ASP A 187 0.09 -17.98 -15.50
N ASP A 188 -1.21 -17.99 -15.24
CA ASP A 188 -2.23 -17.48 -16.17
C ASP A 188 -2.03 -16.00 -16.45
N GLU A 189 -1.70 -15.18 -15.44
CA GLU A 189 -1.42 -13.76 -15.62
C GLU A 189 -0.18 -13.51 -16.51
N ILE A 190 0.84 -14.37 -16.43
CA ILE A 190 2.00 -14.31 -17.33
C ILE A 190 1.56 -14.57 -18.77
N ILE A 191 0.71 -15.58 -18.97
CA ILE A 191 0.20 -15.98 -20.29
C ILE A 191 -0.68 -14.86 -20.87
N ILE A 192 -1.58 -14.29 -20.08
CA ILE A 192 -2.47 -13.19 -20.49
C ILE A 192 -1.63 -11.98 -20.95
N VAL A 193 -0.67 -11.53 -20.14
CA VAL A 193 0.19 -10.39 -20.51
C VAL A 193 1.00 -10.69 -21.77
N ALA A 194 1.53 -11.92 -21.91
CA ALA A 194 2.24 -12.32 -23.12
C ALA A 194 1.34 -12.31 -24.36
N MET A 195 0.10 -12.78 -24.24
CA MET A 195 -0.88 -12.78 -25.34
C MET A 195 -1.24 -11.35 -25.75
N GLU A 196 -1.51 -10.44 -24.81
CA GLU A 196 -1.80 -9.03 -25.09
C GLU A 196 -0.64 -8.32 -25.83
N ILE A 197 0.60 -8.64 -25.46
CA ILE A 197 1.78 -8.12 -26.15
C ILE A 197 1.91 -8.66 -27.58
N LEU A 198 1.45 -9.90 -27.81
CA LEU A 198 1.54 -10.60 -29.09
C LEU A 198 0.38 -10.31 -30.04
N ASP A 199 -0.78 -9.93 -29.50
CA ASP A 199 -2.03 -9.71 -30.24
C ASP A 199 -1.86 -8.63 -31.32
N SER A 200 -1.23 -7.50 -30.95
CA SER A 200 -0.87 -6.46 -31.90
C SER A 200 0.53 -6.66 -32.47
N GLY A 201 0.65 -6.83 -33.79
CA GLY A 201 1.91 -7.10 -34.49
C GLY A 201 3.06 -6.10 -34.26
N ARG A 202 2.78 -4.89 -33.75
CA ARG A 202 3.78 -3.87 -33.37
C ARG A 202 3.83 -3.54 -31.88
N ALA A 203 2.99 -4.16 -31.03
CA ALA A 203 2.94 -3.84 -29.60
C ALA A 203 4.28 -4.08 -28.91
N ALA A 204 4.87 -5.27 -29.08
CA ALA A 204 6.17 -5.62 -28.51
C ALA A 204 7.26 -4.57 -28.83
N LEU A 205 7.39 -4.19 -30.11
CA LEU A 205 8.37 -3.19 -30.56
C LEU A 205 8.13 -1.80 -29.97
N ARG A 206 6.85 -1.38 -29.90
CA ARG A 206 6.48 -0.09 -29.31
C ARG A 206 6.77 -0.06 -27.82
N LEU A 207 6.44 -1.12 -27.09
CA LEU A 207 6.69 -1.24 -25.66
C LEU A 207 8.19 -1.27 -25.36
N ALA A 208 8.98 -2.02 -26.13
CA ALA A 208 10.44 -2.04 -26.02
C ALA A 208 11.11 -0.67 -26.31
N GLY A 209 10.39 0.27 -26.95
CA GLY A 209 10.84 1.66 -27.12
C GLY A 209 10.24 2.65 -26.13
N ASN A 210 9.28 2.23 -25.30
CA ASN A 210 8.59 3.09 -24.36
C ASN A 210 9.35 3.14 -23.02
N GLN A 211 9.37 4.29 -22.37
CA GLN A 211 10.08 4.51 -21.09
C GLN A 211 9.57 3.65 -19.91
N PHE A 212 8.34 3.12 -19.98
CA PHE A 212 7.75 2.22 -18.98
C PHE A 212 7.52 0.81 -19.53
N GLY A 213 7.06 0.71 -20.77
CA GLY A 213 6.72 -0.57 -21.40
C GLY A 213 7.93 -1.51 -21.59
N ASN A 214 9.16 -0.97 -21.63
CA ASN A 214 10.36 -1.79 -21.75
C ASN A 214 10.55 -2.72 -20.54
N TYR A 215 10.14 -2.28 -19.34
CA TYR A 215 10.22 -3.06 -18.12
C TYR A 215 9.26 -4.25 -18.15
N VAL A 216 8.05 -4.04 -18.66
CA VAL A 216 7.07 -5.12 -18.82
C VAL A 216 7.54 -6.15 -19.84
N ILE A 217 8.20 -5.72 -20.93
CA ILE A 217 8.82 -6.63 -21.90
C ILE A 217 9.93 -7.47 -21.24
N GLU A 218 10.78 -6.86 -20.41
CA GLU A 218 11.79 -7.57 -19.65
C GLU A 218 11.17 -8.61 -18.71
N ALA A 219 10.19 -8.18 -17.93
CA ALA A 219 9.53 -8.99 -16.93
C ALA A 219 8.81 -10.19 -17.55
N VAL A 220 8.06 -10.00 -18.64
CA VAL A 220 7.36 -11.10 -19.31
C VAL A 220 8.34 -12.08 -19.95
N LEU A 221 9.44 -11.60 -20.57
CA LEU A 221 10.48 -12.46 -21.14
C LEU A 221 11.20 -13.27 -20.06
N LYS A 222 11.52 -12.65 -18.93
CA LYS A 222 12.12 -13.31 -17.78
C LYS A 222 11.19 -14.39 -17.23
N LYS A 223 9.94 -14.03 -16.93
CA LYS A 223 8.96 -14.94 -16.33
C LYS A 223 8.58 -16.10 -17.27
N THR A 224 8.37 -15.83 -18.55
CA THR A 224 8.12 -16.91 -19.54
C THR A 224 9.29 -17.87 -19.66
N LYS A 225 10.54 -17.39 -19.57
CA LYS A 225 11.72 -18.25 -19.53
C LYS A 225 11.81 -19.06 -18.23
N GLU A 226 11.61 -18.42 -17.08
CA GLU A 226 11.67 -19.06 -15.76
C GLU A 226 10.60 -20.14 -15.57
N ARG A 227 9.40 -19.93 -16.12
CA ARG A 227 8.28 -20.88 -16.08
C ARG A 227 8.30 -21.93 -17.19
N GLY A 228 9.23 -21.84 -18.14
CA GLY A 228 9.33 -22.79 -19.26
C GLY A 228 8.31 -22.58 -20.39
N PHE A 229 7.70 -21.40 -20.49
CA PHE A 229 6.80 -21.01 -21.58
C PHE A 229 7.57 -20.64 -22.86
N ASN A 230 8.35 -21.60 -23.37
CA ASN A 230 9.28 -21.40 -24.49
C ASN A 230 8.59 -20.91 -25.78
N SER A 231 7.36 -21.36 -26.04
CA SER A 231 6.58 -20.93 -27.21
C SER A 231 6.26 -19.43 -27.16
N LEU A 232 5.78 -18.93 -26.01
CA LEU A 232 5.49 -17.52 -25.78
C LEU A 232 6.76 -16.68 -25.79
N TYR A 233 7.80 -17.14 -25.09
CA TYR A 233 9.11 -16.48 -25.09
C TYR A 233 9.63 -16.27 -26.53
N ASN A 234 9.68 -17.34 -27.32
CA ASN A 234 10.15 -17.30 -28.71
C ASN A 234 9.24 -16.46 -29.61
N ALA A 235 7.93 -16.42 -29.35
CA ALA A 235 7.02 -15.55 -30.08
C ALA A 235 7.31 -14.07 -29.82
N ILE A 236 7.52 -13.68 -28.55
CA ILE A 236 7.83 -12.29 -28.18
C ILE A 236 9.18 -11.87 -28.77
N VAL A 237 10.21 -12.71 -28.65
CA VAL A 237 11.54 -12.46 -29.23
C VAL A 237 11.47 -12.24 -30.74
N ARG A 238 10.74 -13.10 -31.47
CA ARG A 238 10.55 -12.92 -32.92
C ARG A 238 9.91 -11.59 -33.27
N ARG A 239 8.90 -11.12 -32.51
CA ARG A 239 8.29 -9.80 -32.72
C ARG A 239 9.27 -8.65 -32.50
N LEU A 240 10.23 -8.80 -31.58
CA LEU A 240 11.25 -7.80 -31.28
C LEU A 240 12.37 -7.73 -32.33
N GLU A 241 12.74 -8.86 -32.92
CA GLU A 241 13.82 -8.96 -33.93
C GLU A 241 13.40 -8.48 -35.31
N VAL A 242 12.13 -8.66 -35.70
CA VAL A 242 11.62 -8.25 -37.02
C VAL A 242 11.70 -6.73 -37.26
N GLY A 243 11.73 -5.91 -36.20
CA GLY A 243 11.64 -4.45 -36.32
C GLY A 243 12.93 -3.64 -36.12
N ARG A 244 14.03 -4.26 -35.68
CA ARG A 244 15.30 -3.56 -35.40
C ARG A 244 16.43 -4.54 -35.67
N GLY A 245 17.33 -4.23 -36.63
CA GLY A 245 18.42 -5.11 -37.04
C GLY A 245 19.14 -5.76 -35.86
N GLY A 246 18.86 -7.05 -35.62
CA GLY A 246 19.45 -7.86 -34.55
C GLY A 246 19.11 -7.42 -33.11
N ASN A 247 19.93 -7.87 -32.17
CA ASN A 247 19.79 -7.75 -30.71
C ASN A 247 19.70 -6.31 -30.13
N ALA A 248 19.51 -5.28 -30.96
CA ALA A 248 19.46 -3.86 -30.56
C ALA A 248 18.38 -3.52 -29.53
N TRP A 249 17.33 -4.33 -29.41
CA TRP A 249 16.31 -4.18 -28.36
C TRP A 249 16.85 -4.52 -26.96
N ARG A 250 17.82 -5.44 -26.85
CA ARG A 250 18.43 -5.85 -25.58
C ARG A 250 19.16 -4.69 -24.89
N ASN A 251 19.79 -3.80 -25.67
CA ASN A 251 20.54 -2.67 -25.13
C ASN A 251 19.65 -1.55 -24.56
N LYS A 252 18.34 -1.56 -24.86
CA LYS A 252 17.36 -0.57 -24.36
C LYS A 252 16.53 -1.07 -23.18
N ILE A 253 16.62 -2.36 -22.87
CA ILE A 253 16.01 -2.96 -21.69
C ILE A 253 17.08 -2.91 -20.61
N ASN A 254 17.12 -1.83 -19.81
CA ASN A 254 18.02 -1.79 -18.66
C ASN A 254 17.53 -0.86 -17.52
N SER A 255 17.63 -1.40 -16.30
CA SER A 255 17.54 -0.82 -14.96
C SER A 255 16.16 -0.41 -14.40
N ARG A 256 15.53 -1.41 -13.75
CA ARG A 256 14.54 -1.44 -12.65
C ARG A 256 13.71 -0.18 -12.33
N CYS A 257 12.39 -0.36 -12.25
CA CYS A 257 11.38 0.59 -11.75
C CYS A 257 11.52 1.06 -10.27
N ILE A 258 12.67 0.91 -9.61
CA ILE A 258 12.82 1.14 -8.15
C ILE A 258 12.80 2.63 -7.74
N HIS A 259 12.64 3.57 -8.68
CA HIS A 259 12.62 5.01 -8.38
C HIS A 259 11.31 5.75 -8.72
N ILE A 260 10.16 5.04 -8.77
CA ILE A 260 8.87 5.66 -9.11
C ILE A 260 7.96 5.86 -7.90
#